data_AF-A0A8S3XVM0-F1
#
_entry.id   AF-A0A8S3XVM0-F1
#
_cell.length_a   1.000
_cell.length_b   1.000
_cell.length_c   1.000
_cell.angle_alpha   90.00
_cell.angle_beta   90.00
_cell.angle_gamma   90.00
#
_symmetry.space_group_name_H-M   'P 1'
#
loop_
_entity.id
_entity.type
_entity.pdbx_description
1 polymer ?
#
loop_
_entity_poly.entity_id
_entity_poly.type
_entity_poly.pdbx_seq_one_letter_code
_entity_poly.pdbx_strand_id
1 'polypeptide(L)'
;MDLRCNGEANGDMLDKAQMEDAMKDLAPEASMAFKAHFILGDNPSPASMMVASTIVTDDRSTEELQKRFGELLDENIILKETLKQNNDSMKEQLQLIASCQEDMLKTHKVHKEKFDETRELVERLRQENKKLKQDAIRLSESVTAQIGADKSGGKSGASSGVEFVTSPDDDTINKLTAQLELVEKQRRQVIVENEKLTWQKESLEHIVDATSKERDDVKEKLKNLELQLSTAESEHAQELSNLHLIIQDLRSQLMSASNNKASSEEIASRDKVIQQLEDKISTLQNELKIAQIKILDLENIKLEFTQHKSGVSEMIRMYKEQIQDLGTRLKDAQTTMFQPMRLSISSEPESSSPEFASYMSNVKLYDRTLKHLADFLNALTSGLSDGLVQTLGVTVSLYDYKLERASVDRFKSGLAEVKQQLERQHSNALNNIGKLRGMLSIFEGIFKDYNDVLKKALTKPENLPVNNSGGMEALTAALVARGQEIQQLRAELDANRVHHDDVELLRAQLEQYKSDFEAERKAREKMASDKDNILTDLRMTEKRNQELVLQLEEVRKVNPGIFRSVIVKKPRGQSSTATVSVTPAANTATTSSATKSAISTSGNVIYKCPKCMSFSSDQYKVMEDHFDFCLDDF
;
A
#
# COMPACT_ATOMS: atom_id res chain seq x y z
N MET A 1 30.04 -15.52 -26.25
CA MET A 1 31.21 -15.62 -25.36
C MET A 1 30.66 -15.88 -23.99
N ASP A 2 30.91 -17.06 -23.43
CA ASP A 2 30.40 -17.40 -22.09
C ASP A 2 31.44 -17.00 -21.04
N LEU A 3 31.00 -16.23 -20.05
CA LEU A 3 31.78 -15.94 -18.85
C LEU A 3 30.98 -16.44 -17.64
N ARG A 4 31.26 -17.68 -17.24
CA ARG A 4 30.80 -18.23 -15.96
C ARG A 4 31.77 -17.77 -14.87
N CYS A 5 31.32 -16.89 -13.98
CA CYS A 5 31.99 -16.68 -12.71
C CYS A 5 31.42 -17.65 -11.68
N ASN A 6 32.14 -18.73 -11.39
CA ASN A 6 31.83 -19.57 -10.25
C ASN A 6 32.24 -18.81 -8.97
N GLY A 7 31.28 -18.45 -8.14
CA GLY A 7 31.55 -18.05 -6.75
C GLY A 7 31.57 -19.29 -5.88
N GLU A 8 32.74 -19.86 -5.61
CA GLU A 8 32.88 -20.90 -4.59
C GLU A 8 32.93 -20.24 -3.20
N ALA A 9 32.07 -20.72 -2.29
CA ALA A 9 31.99 -20.22 -0.93
C ALA A 9 32.91 -21.02 0.00
N ASN A 10 33.96 -20.39 0.50
CA ASN A 10 34.62 -20.72 1.77
C ASN A 10 35.38 -19.50 2.30
N GLY A 11 35.39 -19.32 3.62
CA GLY A 11 36.04 -18.18 4.28
C GLY A 11 37.42 -18.55 4.80
N ASP A 12 38.44 -18.48 3.95
CA ASP A 12 39.84 -18.46 4.37
C ASP A 12 40.38 -17.03 4.45
N MET A 13 41.35 -16.80 5.34
CA MET A 13 42.01 -15.49 5.46
C MET A 13 42.85 -15.17 4.22
N LEU A 14 42.73 -13.93 3.70
CA LEU A 14 43.62 -13.40 2.67
C LEU A 14 45.08 -13.49 3.14
N ASP A 15 45.94 -14.08 2.31
CA ASP A 15 47.35 -14.25 2.66
C ASP A 15 48.07 -12.88 2.72
N LYS A 16 48.96 -12.74 3.69
CA LYS A 16 49.67 -11.50 4.01
C LYS A 16 50.44 -10.95 2.81
N ALA A 17 50.99 -11.84 1.98
CA ALA A 17 51.68 -11.47 0.74
C ALA A 17 50.76 -10.79 -0.30
N GLN A 18 49.48 -11.19 -0.37
CA GLN A 18 48.52 -10.62 -1.32
C GLN A 18 48.09 -9.21 -0.90
N MET A 19 47.89 -8.98 0.41
CA MET A 19 47.66 -7.63 0.93
C MET A 19 48.88 -6.71 0.73
N GLU A 20 50.10 -7.20 0.98
CA GLU A 20 51.31 -6.37 0.89
C GLU A 20 51.67 -6.00 -0.57
N ASP A 21 51.27 -6.81 -1.56
CA ASP A 21 51.37 -6.46 -2.98
C ASP A 21 50.32 -5.41 -3.37
N ALA A 22 49.06 -5.59 -2.96
CA ALA A 22 47.97 -4.62 -3.19
C ALA A 22 48.19 -3.25 -2.52
N MET A 23 49.03 -3.18 -1.48
CA MET A 23 49.39 -1.93 -0.80
C MET A 23 50.51 -1.12 -1.47
N LYS A 24 51.13 -1.61 -2.56
CA LYS A 24 52.20 -0.90 -3.28
C LYS A 24 51.72 0.31 -4.08
N ASP A 25 50.50 0.24 -4.62
CA ASP A 25 49.92 1.28 -5.48
C ASP A 25 49.22 2.41 -4.70
N LEU A 26 49.25 2.35 -3.35
CA LEU A 26 48.69 3.36 -2.47
C LEU A 26 49.70 4.48 -2.17
N ALA A 27 49.21 5.71 -2.03
CA ALA A 27 50.01 6.85 -1.61
C ALA A 27 50.68 6.59 -0.22
N PRO A 28 51.90 7.12 0.03
CA PRO A 28 52.63 6.85 1.27
C PRO A 28 51.83 7.15 2.55
N GLU A 29 51.06 8.23 2.56
CA GLU A 29 50.20 8.66 3.66
C GLU A 29 49.07 7.64 3.90
N ALA A 30 48.46 7.12 2.85
CA ALA A 30 47.42 6.09 2.93
C ALA A 30 48.00 4.75 3.41
N SER A 31 49.18 4.37 2.92
CA SER A 31 49.89 3.15 3.35
C SER A 31 50.30 3.22 4.82
N MET A 32 50.71 4.40 5.31
CA MET A 32 50.97 4.64 6.74
C MET A 32 49.70 4.63 7.59
N ALA A 33 48.62 5.30 7.15
CA ALA A 33 47.34 5.31 7.88
C ALA A 33 46.75 3.89 8.03
N PHE A 34 46.83 3.07 6.97
CA PHE A 34 46.35 1.68 7.01
C PHE A 34 47.19 0.81 7.95
N LYS A 35 48.52 0.99 7.94
CA LYS A 35 49.45 0.30 8.87
C LYS A 35 49.28 0.75 10.32
N ALA A 36 48.87 2.00 10.56
CA ALA A 36 48.55 2.50 11.91
C ALA A 36 47.23 1.93 12.46
N HIS A 37 46.21 1.74 11.62
CA HIS A 37 44.92 1.20 12.06
C HIS A 37 44.89 -0.33 12.25
N PHE A 38 45.74 -1.09 11.58
CA PHE A 38 45.73 -2.56 11.61
C PHE A 38 47.03 -3.19 12.14
N ILE A 39 47.51 -2.75 13.31
CA ILE A 39 48.56 -3.46 14.07
C ILE A 39 47.95 -4.71 14.74
N LEU A 40 47.63 -5.71 13.93
CA LEU A 40 47.21 -7.04 14.37
C LEU A 40 48.45 -7.87 14.75
N GLY A 41 48.96 -7.65 15.96
CA GLY A 41 50.11 -8.37 16.52
C GLY A 41 50.17 -8.25 18.04
N ASP A 42 50.47 -7.06 18.54
CA ASP A 42 50.56 -6.78 19.97
C ASP A 42 49.27 -6.14 20.49
N ASN A 43 48.40 -6.95 21.09
CA ASN A 43 47.36 -6.41 21.97
C ASN A 43 48.04 -5.64 23.10
N PRO A 44 47.80 -4.33 23.29
CA PRO A 44 48.42 -3.59 24.38
C PRO A 44 47.96 -4.19 25.70
N SER A 45 48.93 -4.66 26.49
CA SER A 45 48.68 -5.22 27.83
C SER A 45 47.77 -4.27 28.63
N PRO A 46 46.86 -4.78 29.48
CA PRO A 46 46.11 -3.93 30.40
C PRO A 46 47.02 -3.02 31.25
N ALA A 47 48.26 -3.47 31.54
CA ALA A 47 49.28 -2.63 32.16
C ALA A 47 49.73 -1.47 31.25
N SER A 48 49.96 -1.71 29.95
CA SER A 48 50.31 -0.66 28.98
C SER A 48 49.20 0.37 28.78
N MET A 49 47.92 -0.04 28.79
CA MET A 49 46.80 0.90 28.77
C MET A 49 46.71 1.71 30.08
N MET A 50 46.90 1.08 31.25
CA MET A 50 46.93 1.82 32.53
C MET A 50 48.12 2.78 32.66
N VAL A 51 49.28 2.44 32.05
CA VAL A 51 50.43 3.34 31.96
C VAL A 51 50.17 4.50 31.01
N ALA A 52 49.51 4.28 29.87
CA ALA A 52 49.07 5.36 28.99
C ALA A 52 48.09 6.32 29.72
N SER A 53 47.15 5.78 30.50
CA SER A 53 46.22 6.56 31.33
C SER A 53 46.86 7.26 32.54
N THR A 54 48.11 6.96 32.91
CA THR A 54 48.85 7.70 33.96
C THR A 54 49.89 8.68 33.39
N ILE A 55 50.03 8.79 32.06
CA ILE A 55 50.96 9.72 31.39
C ILE A 55 50.23 10.96 30.82
N VAL A 56 48.90 11.02 30.91
CA VAL A 56 48.09 12.15 30.43
C VAL A 56 47.40 12.86 31.60
N THR A 57 47.83 14.10 31.86
CA THR A 57 47.36 15.08 32.87
C THR A 57 47.54 14.73 34.35
N ASP A 58 48.39 15.52 35.02
CA ASP A 58 48.61 15.48 36.48
C ASP A 58 47.43 16.05 37.32
N ASP A 59 46.41 16.60 36.66
CA ASP A 59 45.32 17.39 37.29
C ASP A 59 44.03 16.60 37.60
N ARG A 60 44.08 15.26 37.69
CA ARG A 60 42.91 14.44 38.05
C ARG A 60 43.20 13.35 39.08
N SER A 61 42.27 13.20 40.02
CA SER A 61 42.33 12.10 40.99
C SER A 61 42.07 10.75 40.30
N THR A 62 42.66 9.68 40.84
CA THR A 62 42.40 8.31 40.39
C THR A 62 40.92 7.91 40.51
N GLU A 63 40.19 8.57 41.42
CA GLU A 63 38.77 8.36 41.69
C GLU A 63 37.87 8.99 40.60
N GLU A 64 38.20 10.19 40.11
CA GLU A 64 37.57 10.74 38.90
C GLU A 64 37.82 9.86 37.68
N LEU A 65 39.06 9.39 37.52
CA LEU A 65 39.48 8.59 36.37
C LEU A 65 38.77 7.22 36.38
N GLN A 66 38.57 6.61 37.55
CA GLN A 66 37.72 5.43 37.73
C GLN A 66 36.24 5.72 37.43
N LYS A 67 35.68 6.84 37.91
CA LYS A 67 34.28 7.23 37.62
C LYS A 67 34.04 7.38 36.12
N ARG A 68 34.95 8.07 35.42
CA ARG A 68 34.91 8.25 33.97
C ARG A 68 35.04 6.92 33.20
N PHE A 69 35.77 5.94 33.75
CA PHE A 69 35.84 4.59 33.19
C PHE A 69 34.53 3.80 33.40
N GLY A 70 33.85 3.98 34.53
CA GLY A 70 32.53 3.42 34.80
C GLY A 70 31.47 3.97 33.84
N GLU A 71 31.40 5.30 33.68
CA GLU A 71 30.52 5.98 32.73
C GLU A 71 30.68 5.45 31.29
N LEU A 72 31.93 5.29 30.83
CA LEU A 72 32.24 4.71 29.51
C LEU A 72 31.89 3.23 29.38
N LEU A 73 31.91 2.45 30.46
CA LEU A 73 31.47 1.06 30.45
C LEU A 73 29.93 0.95 30.37
N ASP A 74 29.21 1.79 31.11
CA ASP A 74 27.75 1.86 31.06
C ASP A 74 27.26 2.34 29.68
N GLU A 75 27.91 3.36 29.10
CA GLU A 75 27.68 3.77 27.70
C GLU A 75 27.94 2.62 26.71
N ASN A 76 29.00 1.82 26.90
CA ASN A 76 29.28 0.66 26.04
C ASN A 76 28.23 -0.45 26.17
N ILE A 77 27.66 -0.65 27.36
CA ILE A 77 26.58 -1.61 27.62
C ILE A 77 25.29 -1.14 26.95
N ILE A 78 24.92 0.14 27.10
CA ILE A 78 23.75 0.74 26.45
C ILE A 78 23.87 0.63 24.93
N LEU A 79 25.01 1.05 24.36
CA LEU A 79 25.27 0.95 22.91
C LEU A 79 25.18 -0.48 22.39
N LYS A 80 25.69 -1.48 23.14
CA LYS A 80 25.56 -2.90 22.77
C LYS A 80 24.12 -3.36 22.75
N GLU A 81 23.32 -3.01 23.76
CA GLU A 81 21.92 -3.44 23.83
C GLU A 81 21.06 -2.71 22.77
N THR A 82 21.30 -1.44 22.49
CA THR A 82 20.66 -0.71 21.38
C THR A 82 21.02 -1.31 20.01
N LEU A 83 22.29 -1.64 19.77
CA LEU A 83 22.74 -2.23 18.51
C LEU A 83 22.23 -3.67 18.34
N LYS A 84 22.10 -4.42 19.45
CA LYS A 84 21.40 -5.71 19.50
C LYS A 84 19.91 -5.58 19.15
N GLN A 85 19.18 -4.65 19.78
CA GLN A 85 17.76 -4.39 19.45
C GLN A 85 17.57 -3.96 17.99
N ASN A 86 18.49 -3.18 17.43
CA ASN A 86 18.46 -2.80 16.01
C ASN A 86 18.65 -4.03 15.09
N ASN A 87 19.63 -4.88 15.38
CA ASN A 87 19.85 -6.14 14.66
C ASN A 87 18.65 -7.10 14.76
N ASP A 88 18.06 -7.24 15.94
CA ASP A 88 16.88 -8.11 16.15
C ASP A 88 15.66 -7.56 15.37
N SER A 89 15.41 -6.24 15.40
CA SER A 89 14.32 -5.62 14.62
C SER A 89 14.55 -5.70 13.10
N MET A 90 15.79 -5.49 12.64
CA MET A 90 16.16 -5.67 11.22
C MET A 90 15.97 -7.12 10.77
N LYS A 91 16.24 -8.10 11.64
CA LYS A 91 16.03 -9.52 11.39
C LYS A 91 14.54 -9.88 11.33
N GLU A 92 13.70 -9.30 12.18
CA GLU A 92 12.23 -9.43 12.09
C GLU A 92 11.69 -8.84 10.77
N GLN A 93 12.18 -7.66 10.36
CA GLN A 93 11.81 -7.06 9.06
C GLN A 93 12.24 -7.94 7.88
N LEU A 94 13.45 -8.52 7.90
CA LEU A 94 13.91 -9.45 6.86
C LEU A 94 13.06 -10.73 6.82
N GLN A 95 12.60 -11.25 7.97
CA GLN A 95 11.68 -12.38 8.02
C GLN A 95 10.29 -12.04 7.45
N LEU A 96 9.77 -10.84 7.72
CA LEU A 96 8.50 -10.36 7.16
C LEU A 96 8.57 -10.14 5.64
N ILE A 97 9.70 -9.65 5.13
CA ILE A 97 9.96 -9.52 3.68
C ILE A 97 10.02 -10.92 3.04
N ALA A 98 10.69 -11.88 3.69
CA ALA A 98 10.79 -13.25 3.19
C ALA A 98 9.43 -13.96 3.11
N SER A 99 8.59 -13.86 4.15
CA SER A 99 7.24 -14.46 4.12
C SER A 99 6.33 -13.80 3.09
N CYS A 100 6.40 -12.47 2.93
CA CYS A 100 5.67 -11.75 1.87
C CYS A 100 6.10 -12.21 0.47
N GLN A 101 7.40 -12.45 0.24
CA GLN A 101 7.89 -13.02 -1.02
C GLN A 101 7.43 -14.47 -1.23
N GLU A 102 7.38 -15.30 -0.18
CA GLU A 102 6.88 -16.67 -0.26
C GLU A 102 5.38 -16.72 -0.62
N ASP A 103 4.54 -15.93 0.07
CA ASP A 103 3.10 -15.88 -0.25
C ASP A 103 2.83 -15.27 -1.64
N MET A 104 3.64 -14.30 -2.10
CA MET A 104 3.57 -13.82 -3.48
C MET A 104 3.88 -14.92 -4.50
N LEU A 105 4.96 -15.69 -4.29
CA LEU A 105 5.35 -16.80 -5.18
C LEU A 105 4.30 -17.93 -5.18
N LYS A 106 3.72 -18.22 -4.01
CA LYS A 106 2.65 -19.21 -3.81
C LYS A 106 1.35 -18.78 -4.49
N THR A 107 0.95 -17.52 -4.41
CA THR A 107 -0.17 -16.96 -5.19
C THR A 107 0.11 -17.04 -6.69
N HIS A 108 1.31 -16.68 -7.13
CA HIS A 108 1.72 -16.82 -8.54
C HIS A 108 1.66 -18.27 -9.04
N LYS A 109 2.03 -19.23 -8.19
CA LYS A 109 1.95 -20.66 -8.48
C LYS A 109 0.49 -21.12 -8.61
N VAL A 110 -0.39 -20.78 -7.68
CA VAL A 110 -1.82 -21.10 -7.73
C VAL A 110 -2.51 -20.47 -8.95
N HIS A 111 -2.14 -19.23 -9.32
CA HIS A 111 -2.65 -18.59 -10.53
C HIS A 111 -2.19 -19.28 -11.81
N LYS A 112 -0.96 -19.81 -11.83
CA LYS A 112 -0.46 -20.63 -12.94
C LYS A 112 -1.19 -21.98 -13.03
N GLU A 113 -1.34 -22.67 -11.90
CA GLU A 113 -2.03 -23.97 -11.83
C GLU A 113 -3.48 -23.84 -12.34
N LYS A 114 -4.23 -22.85 -11.86
CA LYS A 114 -5.59 -22.55 -12.38
C LYS A 114 -5.63 -22.18 -13.87
N PHE A 115 -4.58 -21.54 -14.39
CA PHE A 115 -4.49 -21.22 -15.82
C PHE A 115 -4.25 -22.47 -16.67
N ASP A 116 -3.35 -23.36 -16.24
CA ASP A 116 -3.08 -24.62 -16.92
C ASP A 116 -4.29 -25.60 -16.81
N GLU A 117 -5.01 -25.63 -15.69
CA GLU A 117 -6.32 -26.32 -15.54
C GLU A 117 -7.37 -25.78 -16.52
N THR A 118 -7.54 -24.45 -16.59
CA THR A 118 -8.48 -23.80 -17.52
C THR A 118 -8.15 -24.13 -18.97
N ARG A 119 -6.85 -24.15 -19.30
CA ARG A 119 -6.35 -24.50 -20.63
C ARG A 119 -6.64 -25.96 -21.00
N GLU A 120 -6.46 -26.89 -20.07
CA GLU A 120 -6.79 -28.30 -20.28
C GLU A 120 -8.31 -28.52 -20.43
N LEU A 121 -9.14 -27.79 -19.67
CA LEU A 121 -10.59 -27.82 -19.83
C LEU A 121 -11.03 -27.33 -21.21
N VAL A 122 -10.48 -26.22 -21.69
CA VAL A 122 -10.75 -25.69 -23.05
C VAL A 122 -10.31 -26.69 -24.13
N GLU A 123 -9.17 -27.36 -23.95
CA GLU A 123 -8.68 -28.37 -24.90
C GLU A 123 -9.56 -29.64 -24.89
N ARG A 124 -10.00 -30.10 -23.72
CA ARG A 124 -11.00 -31.18 -23.60
C ARG A 124 -12.31 -30.82 -24.31
N LEU A 125 -12.84 -29.61 -24.10
CA LEU A 125 -14.05 -29.12 -24.77
C LEU A 125 -13.88 -29.00 -26.30
N ARG A 126 -12.68 -28.64 -26.79
CA ARG A 126 -12.37 -28.65 -28.24
C ARG A 126 -12.34 -30.07 -28.80
N GLN A 127 -11.76 -31.03 -28.10
CA GLN A 127 -11.72 -32.44 -28.51
C GLN A 127 -13.11 -33.09 -28.50
N GLU A 128 -13.94 -32.77 -27.49
CA GLU A 128 -15.32 -33.21 -27.41
C GLU A 128 -16.19 -32.61 -28.52
N ASN A 129 -16.10 -31.29 -28.78
CA ASN A 129 -16.77 -30.66 -29.93
C ASN A 129 -16.34 -31.27 -31.26
N LYS A 130 -15.04 -31.57 -31.44
CA LYS A 130 -14.53 -32.25 -32.64
C LYS A 130 -15.10 -33.64 -32.80
N LYS A 131 -15.24 -34.40 -31.71
CA LYS A 131 -15.86 -35.73 -31.70
C LYS A 131 -17.36 -35.65 -32.01
N LEU A 132 -18.09 -34.73 -31.38
CA LEU A 132 -19.52 -34.50 -31.65
C LEU A 132 -19.77 -34.09 -33.10
N LYS A 133 -18.94 -33.21 -33.68
CA LYS A 133 -18.97 -32.90 -35.12
C LYS A 133 -18.74 -34.15 -36.00
N GLN A 134 -17.80 -35.02 -35.65
CA GLN A 134 -17.55 -36.27 -36.39
C GLN A 134 -18.69 -37.29 -36.27
N ASP A 135 -19.26 -37.48 -35.08
CA ASP A 135 -20.35 -38.43 -34.86
C ASP A 135 -21.67 -37.92 -35.46
N ALA A 136 -21.90 -36.60 -35.50
CA ALA A 136 -23.01 -35.99 -36.26
C ALA A 136 -22.87 -36.20 -37.78
N ILE A 137 -21.66 -36.04 -38.34
CA ILE A 137 -21.40 -36.36 -39.76
C ILE A 137 -21.69 -37.83 -40.05
N ARG A 138 -21.18 -38.77 -39.22
CA ARG A 138 -21.44 -40.20 -39.36
C ARG A 138 -22.92 -40.57 -39.28
N LEU A 139 -23.69 -39.89 -38.42
CA LEU A 139 -25.14 -40.08 -38.34
C LEU A 139 -25.83 -39.61 -39.63
N SER A 140 -25.42 -38.47 -40.21
CA SER A 140 -25.95 -38.01 -41.50
C SER A 140 -25.57 -38.91 -42.68
N GLU A 141 -24.33 -39.43 -42.72
CA GLU A 141 -23.86 -40.40 -43.71
C GLU A 141 -24.61 -41.74 -43.59
N SER A 142 -24.84 -42.22 -42.36
CA SER A 142 -25.60 -43.45 -42.09
C SER A 142 -27.06 -43.36 -42.57
N VAL A 143 -27.74 -42.23 -42.30
CA VAL A 143 -29.10 -41.97 -42.79
C VAL A 143 -29.11 -41.90 -44.33
N THR A 144 -28.10 -41.27 -44.94
CA THR A 144 -27.99 -41.18 -46.41
C THR A 144 -27.74 -42.56 -47.05
N ALA A 145 -26.90 -43.39 -46.43
CA ALA A 145 -26.60 -44.74 -46.91
C ALA A 145 -27.79 -45.70 -46.82
N GLN A 146 -28.64 -45.58 -45.79
CA GLN A 146 -29.85 -46.39 -45.66
C GLN A 146 -30.93 -46.09 -46.72
N ILE A 147 -30.89 -44.91 -47.34
CA ILE A 147 -31.82 -44.52 -48.42
C ILE A 147 -31.32 -45.01 -49.79
N GLY A 148 -30.02 -45.26 -49.95
CA GLY A 148 -29.40 -45.64 -51.24
C GLY A 148 -29.54 -47.11 -51.66
N ALA A 149 -30.30 -47.94 -50.93
CA ALA A 149 -30.31 -49.40 -51.10
C ALA A 149 -31.34 -49.93 -52.12
N ASP A 150 -32.23 -49.09 -52.68
CA ASP A 150 -33.31 -49.56 -53.56
C ASP A 150 -33.47 -48.71 -54.84
N LYS A 151 -33.78 -49.41 -55.94
CA LYS A 151 -34.09 -48.95 -57.31
C LYS A 151 -32.99 -48.24 -58.12
N SER A 152 -32.46 -49.00 -59.07
CA SER A 152 -31.69 -48.55 -60.23
C SER A 152 -32.57 -47.84 -61.29
N GLY A 153 -32.01 -46.84 -61.99
CA GLY A 153 -32.51 -46.47 -63.33
C GLY A 153 -32.39 -45.00 -63.76
N GLY A 154 -31.49 -44.72 -64.72
CA GLY A 154 -31.84 -43.83 -65.84
C GLY A 154 -31.56 -42.31 -65.76
N LYS A 155 -30.32 -41.93 -66.10
CA LYS A 155 -29.95 -40.74 -66.92
C LYS A 155 -30.32 -39.31 -66.46
N SER A 156 -29.25 -38.55 -66.22
CA SER A 156 -29.03 -37.19 -66.77
C SER A 156 -29.76 -35.98 -66.17
N GLY A 157 -29.15 -35.44 -65.11
CA GLY A 157 -28.44 -34.15 -65.28
C GLY A 157 -29.25 -32.85 -65.20
N ALA A 158 -29.44 -32.37 -63.98
CA ALA A 158 -29.44 -30.93 -63.68
C ALA A 158 -28.66 -30.72 -62.38
N SER A 159 -27.72 -29.76 -62.34
CA SER A 159 -27.09 -29.36 -61.09
C SER A 159 -28.01 -28.35 -60.41
N SER A 160 -28.51 -28.70 -59.22
CA SER A 160 -29.26 -27.79 -58.35
C SER A 160 -28.52 -27.75 -57.03
N GLY A 161 -27.78 -26.66 -56.79
CA GLY A 161 -27.02 -26.48 -55.56
C GLY A 161 -27.96 -26.44 -54.36
N VAL A 162 -27.82 -27.39 -53.44
CA VAL A 162 -28.34 -27.22 -52.09
C VAL A 162 -27.43 -26.21 -51.40
N GLU A 163 -27.85 -24.95 -51.35
CA GLU A 163 -27.24 -23.95 -50.46
C GLU A 163 -27.55 -24.34 -49.01
N PHE A 164 -26.78 -25.30 -48.51
CA PHE A 164 -26.59 -25.53 -47.10
C PHE A 164 -26.03 -24.24 -46.53
N VAL A 165 -26.88 -23.44 -45.86
CA VAL A 165 -26.48 -22.18 -45.23
C VAL A 165 -25.37 -22.50 -44.24
N THR A 166 -24.15 -22.19 -44.63
CA THR A 166 -22.97 -22.43 -43.80
C THR A 166 -23.13 -21.61 -42.52
N SER A 167 -23.17 -22.31 -41.38
CA SER A 167 -22.88 -21.70 -40.08
C SER A 167 -21.62 -20.84 -40.22
N PRO A 168 -21.55 -19.64 -39.61
CA PRO A 168 -20.40 -18.74 -39.76
C PRO A 168 -19.09 -19.52 -39.62
N ASP A 169 -18.21 -19.45 -40.64
CA ASP A 169 -17.10 -20.39 -40.78
C ASP A 169 -16.35 -20.55 -39.45
N ASP A 170 -15.94 -21.78 -39.09
CA ASP A 170 -15.21 -22.05 -37.85
C ASP A 170 -14.01 -21.06 -37.70
N ASP A 171 -13.41 -20.67 -38.82
CA ASP A 171 -12.36 -19.64 -38.92
C ASP A 171 -12.79 -18.25 -38.39
N THR A 172 -14.03 -17.82 -38.67
CA THR A 172 -14.63 -16.56 -38.18
C THR A 172 -14.89 -16.64 -36.68
N ILE A 173 -15.44 -17.77 -36.21
CA ILE A 173 -15.70 -18.02 -34.79
C ILE A 173 -14.38 -18.06 -34.01
N ASN A 174 -13.36 -18.74 -34.55
CA ASN A 174 -12.01 -18.80 -33.98
C ASN A 174 -11.35 -17.41 -33.93
N LYS A 175 -11.50 -16.57 -34.97
CA LYS A 175 -10.98 -15.18 -34.98
C LYS A 175 -11.66 -14.31 -33.93
N LEU A 176 -12.98 -14.39 -33.79
CA LEU A 176 -13.73 -13.66 -32.75
C LEU A 176 -13.39 -14.16 -31.34
N THR A 177 -13.22 -15.47 -31.15
CA THR A 177 -12.78 -16.07 -29.88
C THR A 177 -11.37 -15.61 -29.51
N ALA A 178 -10.43 -15.59 -30.46
CA ALA A 178 -9.07 -15.12 -30.23
C ALA A 178 -9.02 -13.60 -29.95
N GLN A 179 -9.89 -12.79 -30.56
CA GLN A 179 -10.05 -11.37 -30.19
C GLN A 179 -10.61 -11.20 -28.78
N LEU A 180 -11.61 -12.02 -28.39
CA LEU A 180 -12.14 -12.03 -27.02
C LEU A 180 -11.08 -12.46 -26.00
N GLU A 181 -10.30 -13.52 -26.25
CA GLU A 181 -9.17 -13.93 -25.41
C GLU A 181 -8.13 -12.81 -25.26
N LEU A 182 -7.83 -12.08 -26.34
CA LEU A 182 -6.88 -10.95 -26.31
C LEU A 182 -7.41 -9.77 -25.49
N VAL A 183 -8.67 -9.38 -25.69
CA VAL A 183 -9.32 -8.28 -24.95
C VAL A 183 -9.47 -8.65 -23.47
N GLU A 184 -9.86 -9.88 -23.15
CA GLU A 184 -9.97 -10.37 -21.78
C GLU A 184 -8.60 -10.46 -21.09
N LYS A 185 -7.54 -10.81 -21.83
CA LYS A 185 -6.15 -10.75 -21.33
C LYS A 185 -5.69 -9.31 -21.07
N GLN A 186 -5.99 -8.38 -21.98
CA GLN A 186 -5.70 -6.95 -21.78
C GLN A 186 -6.48 -6.37 -20.59
N ARG A 187 -7.76 -6.72 -20.43
CA ARG A 187 -8.58 -6.37 -19.27
C ARG A 187 -7.96 -6.87 -17.96
N ARG A 188 -7.51 -8.12 -17.91
CA ARG A 188 -6.82 -8.68 -16.72
C ARG A 188 -5.51 -7.98 -16.43
N GLN A 189 -4.72 -7.64 -17.46
CA GLN A 189 -3.49 -6.85 -17.30
C GLN A 189 -3.79 -5.47 -16.67
N VAL A 190 -4.80 -4.76 -17.17
CA VAL A 190 -5.21 -3.45 -16.65
C VAL A 190 -5.74 -3.56 -15.21
N ILE A 191 -6.45 -4.63 -14.84
CA ILE A 191 -6.89 -4.86 -13.46
C ILE A 191 -5.68 -5.01 -12.53
N VAL A 192 -4.72 -5.89 -12.86
CA VAL A 192 -3.50 -6.12 -12.05
C VAL A 192 -2.64 -4.86 -11.95
N GLU A 193 -2.57 -4.05 -13.02
CA GLU A 193 -1.87 -2.76 -12.99
C GLU A 193 -2.60 -1.72 -12.11
N ASN A 194 -3.93 -1.74 -12.06
CA ASN A 194 -4.73 -0.85 -11.22
C ASN A 194 -4.66 -1.25 -9.73
N GLU A 195 -4.70 -2.55 -9.43
CA GLU A 195 -4.44 -3.11 -8.10
C GLU A 195 -3.03 -2.72 -7.61
N LYS A 196 -2.01 -2.88 -8.47
CA LYS A 196 -0.64 -2.44 -8.16
C LYS A 196 -0.55 -0.94 -7.92
N LEU A 197 -1.19 -0.10 -8.75
CA LEU A 197 -1.21 1.35 -8.57
C LEU A 197 -1.95 1.76 -7.29
N THR A 198 -3.00 1.02 -6.91
CA THR A 198 -3.74 1.23 -5.64
C THR A 198 -2.83 0.91 -4.45
N TRP A 199 -2.13 -0.23 -4.46
CA TRP A 199 -1.19 -0.60 -3.41
C TRP A 199 -0.01 0.37 -3.31
N GLN A 200 0.50 0.87 -4.46
CA GLN A 200 1.52 1.92 -4.50
C GLN A 200 1.01 3.25 -3.94
N LYS A 201 -0.27 3.62 -4.18
CA LYS A 201 -0.90 4.80 -3.56
C LYS A 201 -0.96 4.63 -2.05
N GLU A 202 -1.50 3.52 -1.55
CA GLU A 202 -1.64 3.25 -0.11
C GLU A 202 -0.28 3.23 0.61
N SER A 203 0.74 2.64 -0.01
CA SER A 203 2.12 2.66 0.49
C SER A 203 2.69 4.09 0.55
N LEU A 204 2.46 4.93 -0.47
CA LEU A 204 2.88 6.34 -0.46
C LEU A 204 2.09 7.18 0.57
N GLU A 205 0.80 6.90 0.76
CA GLU A 205 -0.07 7.57 1.74
C GLU A 205 0.43 7.30 3.17
N HIS A 206 0.78 6.04 3.49
CA HIS A 206 1.44 5.69 4.75
C HIS A 206 2.81 6.35 4.95
N ILE A 207 3.63 6.49 3.89
CA ILE A 207 4.92 7.20 3.97
C ILE A 207 4.72 8.71 4.21
N VAL A 208 3.71 9.31 3.58
CA VAL A 208 3.37 10.73 3.79
C VAL A 208 2.86 10.97 5.22
N ASP A 209 2.03 10.08 5.76
CA ASP A 209 1.56 10.18 7.15
C ASP A 209 2.70 10.03 8.16
N ALA A 210 3.58 9.03 7.97
CA ALA A 210 4.75 8.81 8.83
C ALA A 210 5.69 10.03 8.81
N THR A 211 6.09 10.50 7.62
CA THR A 211 6.98 11.66 7.46
C THR A 211 6.31 13.00 7.81
N SER A 212 4.99 13.07 7.92
CA SER A 212 4.31 14.23 8.52
C SER A 212 4.32 14.16 10.04
N LYS A 213 4.12 12.98 10.63
CA LYS A 213 4.21 12.77 12.08
C LYS A 213 5.61 13.06 12.61
N GLU A 214 6.65 12.51 11.97
CA GLU A 214 8.06 12.78 12.32
C GLU A 214 8.40 14.28 12.26
N ARG A 215 7.88 14.98 11.24
CA ARG A 215 8.07 16.41 11.06
C ARG A 215 7.42 17.23 12.18
N ASP A 216 6.21 16.88 12.59
CA ASP A 216 5.52 17.57 13.68
C ASP A 216 6.12 17.20 15.06
N ASP A 217 6.58 15.96 15.28
CA ASP A 217 7.38 15.57 16.46
C ASP A 217 8.69 16.36 16.57
N VAL A 218 9.43 16.53 15.46
CA VAL A 218 10.66 17.35 15.40
C VAL A 218 10.38 18.82 15.67
N LYS A 219 9.26 19.34 15.15
CA LYS A 219 8.82 20.72 15.34
C LYS A 219 8.36 21.01 16.77
N GLU A 220 7.75 20.05 17.46
CA GLU A 220 7.47 20.16 18.89
C GLU A 220 8.77 20.13 19.72
N LYS A 221 9.70 19.21 19.42
CA LYS A 221 11.03 19.17 20.06
C LYS A 221 11.78 20.49 19.87
N LEU A 222 11.76 21.06 18.67
CA LEU A 222 12.39 22.35 18.37
C LEU A 222 11.76 23.48 19.19
N LYS A 223 10.42 23.58 19.23
CA LYS A 223 9.71 24.58 20.05
C LYS A 223 10.01 24.45 21.55
N ASN A 224 10.15 23.23 22.05
CA ASN A 224 10.53 22.98 23.45
C ASN A 224 11.99 23.39 23.72
N LEU A 225 12.90 23.20 22.77
CA LEU A 225 14.29 23.68 22.86
C LEU A 225 14.40 25.21 22.77
N GLU A 226 13.61 25.86 21.91
CA GLU A 226 13.50 27.33 21.85
C GLU A 226 13.02 27.91 23.19
N LEU A 227 12.02 27.27 23.82
CA LEU A 227 11.53 27.68 25.14
C LEU A 227 12.59 27.49 26.24
N GLN A 228 13.31 26.35 26.23
CA GLN A 228 14.40 26.08 27.18
C GLN A 228 15.57 27.07 27.04
N LEU A 229 15.94 27.43 25.80
CA LEU A 229 16.94 28.47 25.55
C LEU A 229 16.47 29.82 26.08
N SER A 230 15.23 30.22 25.81
CA SER A 230 14.68 31.48 26.33
C SER A 230 14.62 31.55 27.86
N THR A 231 14.36 30.43 28.56
CA THR A 231 14.46 30.39 30.02
C THR A 231 15.90 30.47 30.51
N ALA A 232 16.84 29.75 29.89
CA ALA A 232 18.25 29.78 30.26
C ALA A 232 18.89 31.16 30.01
N GLU A 233 18.55 31.84 28.91
CA GLU A 233 18.97 33.23 28.66
C GLU A 233 18.47 34.18 29.74
N SER A 234 17.22 34.01 30.21
CA SER A 234 16.67 34.81 31.31
C SER A 234 17.37 34.53 32.64
N GLU A 235 17.68 33.27 32.95
CA GLU A 235 18.40 32.87 34.16
C GLU A 235 19.85 33.37 34.13
N HIS A 236 20.54 33.26 33.01
CA HIS A 236 21.88 33.79 32.80
C HIS A 236 21.91 35.33 32.89
N ALA A 237 20.90 36.03 32.36
CA ALA A 237 20.78 37.48 32.50
C ALA A 237 20.55 37.90 33.96
N GLN A 238 19.73 37.15 34.70
CA GLN A 238 19.50 37.34 36.14
C GLN A 238 20.81 37.12 36.93
N GLU A 239 21.57 36.06 36.63
CA GLU A 239 22.84 35.76 37.30
C GLU A 239 23.93 36.78 36.96
N LEU A 240 24.03 37.23 35.71
CA LEU A 240 24.93 38.32 35.31
C LEU A 240 24.61 39.63 36.03
N SER A 241 23.33 39.94 36.26
CA SER A 241 22.91 41.09 37.06
C SER A 241 23.35 40.96 38.53
N ASN A 242 23.15 39.77 39.13
CA ASN A 242 23.61 39.47 40.49
C ASN A 242 25.15 39.59 40.61
N LEU A 243 25.89 39.04 39.65
CA LEU A 243 27.36 39.16 39.59
C LEU A 243 27.82 40.61 39.41
N HIS A 244 27.08 41.42 38.64
CA HIS A 244 27.39 42.85 38.49
C HIS A 244 27.25 43.61 39.83
N LEU A 245 26.19 43.33 40.59
CA LEU A 245 25.99 43.88 41.94
C LEU A 245 27.10 43.46 42.90
N ILE A 246 27.48 42.17 42.89
CA ILE A 246 28.58 41.64 43.71
C ILE A 246 29.92 42.30 43.33
N ILE A 247 30.20 42.48 42.04
CA ILE A 247 31.42 43.15 41.57
C ILE A 247 31.42 44.65 41.95
N GLN A 248 30.27 45.32 41.95
CA GLN A 248 30.13 46.71 42.38
C GLN A 248 30.34 46.86 43.89
N ASP A 249 29.81 45.95 44.69
CA ASP A 249 30.03 45.92 46.14
C ASP A 249 31.50 45.60 46.47
N LEU A 250 32.07 44.54 45.90
CA LEU A 250 33.49 44.19 46.09
C LEU A 250 34.44 45.31 45.66
N ARG A 251 34.14 46.06 44.58
CA ARG A 251 34.91 47.26 44.21
C ARG A 251 34.80 48.36 45.27
N SER A 252 33.62 48.54 45.87
CA SER A 252 33.41 49.51 46.96
C SER A 252 34.17 49.09 48.22
N GLN A 253 34.12 47.81 48.58
CA GLN A 253 34.90 47.23 49.67
C GLN A 253 36.42 47.39 49.43
N LEU A 254 36.91 47.07 48.23
CA LEU A 254 38.35 47.15 47.89
C LEU A 254 38.87 48.59 47.93
N MET A 255 38.07 49.59 47.51
CA MET A 255 38.39 51.01 47.69
C MET A 255 38.51 51.42 49.17
N SER A 256 37.75 50.78 50.08
CA SER A 256 37.92 50.97 51.53
C SER A 256 39.03 50.12 52.16
N ALA A 257 39.43 49.02 51.53
CA ALA A 257 40.44 48.07 52.03
C ALA A 257 41.89 48.46 51.72
N SER A 258 42.14 49.57 51.02
CA SER A 258 43.47 50.02 50.58
C SER A 258 44.47 50.42 51.71
N ASN A 259 44.20 50.04 52.96
CA ASN A 259 45.07 50.19 54.13
C ASN A 259 45.00 48.96 55.04
N ASN A 260 45.60 47.83 54.64
CA ASN A 260 46.36 46.93 55.52
C ASN A 260 47.04 45.78 54.72
N LYS A 261 47.91 45.00 55.38
CA LYS A 261 48.58 43.84 54.76
C LYS A 261 47.72 42.57 54.84
N ALA A 262 47.83 41.74 53.80
CA ALA A 262 47.04 40.52 53.59
C ALA A 262 47.03 39.56 54.80
N SER A 263 45.83 39.07 55.13
CA SER A 263 45.56 37.96 56.07
C SER A 263 45.54 36.62 55.33
N SER A 264 45.68 35.51 56.07
CA SER A 264 45.49 34.15 55.53
C SER A 264 44.10 33.93 54.92
N GLU A 265 43.10 34.71 55.31
CA GLU A 265 41.74 34.67 54.74
C GLU A 265 41.68 35.19 53.29
N GLU A 266 42.59 36.09 52.87
CA GLU A 266 42.63 36.53 51.47
C GLU A 266 43.10 35.44 50.51
N ILE A 267 43.87 34.47 51.00
CA ILE A 267 44.35 33.34 50.21
C ILE A 267 43.19 32.37 50.00
N ALA A 268 42.53 31.93 51.08
CA ALA A 268 41.33 31.08 51.00
C ALA A 268 40.18 31.74 50.19
N SER A 269 40.08 33.07 50.22
CA SER A 269 39.16 33.83 49.36
C SER A 269 39.52 33.70 47.86
N ARG A 270 40.81 33.82 47.51
CA ARG A 270 41.30 33.63 46.13
C ARG A 270 41.11 32.19 45.65
N ASP A 271 41.46 31.21 46.47
CA ASP A 271 41.32 29.79 46.13
C ASP A 271 39.86 29.43 45.82
N LYS A 272 38.90 29.98 46.59
CA LYS A 272 37.47 29.81 46.34
C LYS A 272 36.99 30.47 45.04
N VAL A 273 37.61 31.57 44.61
CA VAL A 273 37.32 32.20 43.31
C VAL A 273 37.94 31.40 42.16
N ILE A 274 39.13 30.81 42.36
CA ILE A 274 39.77 29.91 41.38
C ILE A 274 38.85 28.70 41.15
N GLN A 275 38.38 28.04 42.20
CA GLN A 275 37.44 26.91 42.09
C GLN A 275 36.17 27.27 41.29
N GLN A 276 35.58 28.45 41.56
CA GLN A 276 34.39 28.92 40.82
C GLN A 276 34.66 29.22 39.34
N LEU A 277 35.90 29.56 38.98
CA LEU A 277 36.32 29.75 37.59
C LEU A 277 36.60 28.40 36.90
N GLU A 278 37.17 27.44 37.62
CA GLU A 278 37.37 26.05 37.15
C GLU A 278 36.02 25.36 36.87
N ASP A 279 35.06 25.48 37.78
CA ASP A 279 33.68 25.00 37.58
C ASP A 279 33.05 25.61 36.32
N LYS A 280 33.19 26.94 36.12
CA LYS A 280 32.69 27.62 34.91
C LYS A 280 33.45 27.28 33.64
N ILE A 281 34.74 26.95 33.70
CA ILE A 281 35.48 26.41 32.55
C ILE A 281 34.98 25.00 32.21
N SER A 282 34.70 24.18 33.22
CA SER A 282 34.18 22.81 33.04
C SER A 282 32.78 22.80 32.38
N THR A 283 31.86 23.67 32.83
CA THR A 283 30.54 23.78 32.19
C THR A 283 30.62 24.31 30.76
N LEU A 284 31.38 25.39 30.50
CA LEU A 284 31.58 25.92 29.15
C LEU A 284 32.24 24.91 28.20
N GLN A 285 33.17 24.07 28.69
CA GLN A 285 33.74 22.97 27.90
C GLN A 285 32.71 21.87 27.56
N ASN A 286 31.68 21.68 28.39
CA ASN A 286 30.61 20.72 28.12
C ASN A 286 29.60 21.29 27.11
N GLU A 287 29.20 22.56 27.28
CA GLU A 287 28.35 23.29 26.33
C GLU A 287 28.98 23.35 24.93
N LEU A 288 30.31 23.60 24.84
CA LEU A 288 31.05 23.59 23.59
C LEU A 288 30.96 22.23 22.86
N LYS A 289 31.05 21.11 23.59
CA LYS A 289 30.92 19.75 23.01
C LYS A 289 29.49 19.49 22.53
N ILE A 290 28.49 19.89 23.30
CA ILE A 290 27.07 19.79 22.91
C ILE A 290 26.80 20.62 21.65
N ALA A 291 27.39 21.81 21.54
CA ALA A 291 27.30 22.64 20.32
C ALA A 291 28.00 22.00 19.11
N GLN A 292 29.18 21.39 19.30
CA GLN A 292 29.91 20.67 18.25
C GLN A 292 29.11 19.47 17.71
N ILE A 293 28.47 18.69 18.58
CA ILE A 293 27.59 17.57 18.17
C ILE A 293 26.42 18.10 17.34
N LYS A 294 25.71 19.14 17.83
CA LYS A 294 24.59 19.76 17.09
C LYS A 294 24.99 20.31 15.72
N ILE A 295 26.24 20.78 15.56
CA ILE A 295 26.75 21.22 14.25
C ILE A 295 26.88 20.02 13.29
N LEU A 296 27.44 18.90 13.76
CA LEU A 296 27.57 17.68 12.95
C LEU A 296 26.20 17.10 12.57
N ASP A 297 25.23 17.10 13.49
CA ASP A 297 23.85 16.68 13.21
C ASP A 297 23.23 17.52 12.08
N LEU A 298 23.39 18.85 12.14
CA LEU A 298 22.91 19.78 11.11
C LEU A 298 23.64 19.62 9.77
N GLU A 299 24.93 19.26 9.77
CA GLU A 299 25.66 18.94 8.55
C GLU A 299 25.21 17.62 7.91
N ASN A 300 24.87 16.61 8.70
CA ASN A 300 24.27 15.36 8.20
C ASN A 300 22.87 15.61 7.60
N ILE A 301 21.98 16.33 8.31
CA ILE A 301 20.64 16.70 7.80
C ILE A 301 20.74 17.49 6.48
N LYS A 302 21.74 18.37 6.36
CA LYS A 302 22.04 19.12 5.13
C LYS A 302 22.53 18.22 3.99
N LEU A 303 23.29 17.17 4.29
CA LEU A 303 23.74 16.18 3.31
C LEU A 303 22.55 15.34 2.80
N GLU A 304 21.74 14.80 3.70
CA GLU A 304 20.52 14.03 3.39
C GLU A 304 19.53 14.87 2.55
N PHE A 305 19.28 16.12 2.95
CA PHE A 305 18.44 17.05 2.18
C PHE A 305 18.99 17.30 0.78
N THR A 306 20.33 17.37 0.62
CA THR A 306 20.98 17.55 -0.68
C THR A 306 20.83 16.30 -1.55
N GLN A 307 20.98 15.10 -0.97
CA GLN A 307 20.74 13.83 -1.65
C GLN A 307 19.28 13.69 -2.09
N HIS A 308 18.32 13.92 -1.18
CA HIS A 308 16.88 13.90 -1.49
C HIS A 308 16.53 14.90 -2.61
N LYS A 309 17.06 16.14 -2.54
CA LYS A 309 16.89 17.15 -3.59
C LYS A 309 17.41 16.69 -4.95
N SER A 310 18.53 15.96 -4.99
CA SER A 310 19.05 15.39 -6.24
C SER A 310 18.15 14.30 -6.81
N GLY A 311 17.64 13.39 -5.97
CA GLY A 311 16.71 12.33 -6.39
C GLY A 311 15.37 12.88 -6.92
N VAL A 312 14.82 13.91 -6.25
CA VAL A 312 13.62 14.62 -6.73
C VAL A 312 13.89 15.31 -8.07
N SER A 313 15.06 15.93 -8.24
CA SER A 313 15.44 16.57 -9.52
C SER A 313 15.55 15.56 -10.67
N GLU A 314 16.01 14.34 -10.40
CA GLU A 314 16.11 13.27 -11.40
C GLU A 314 14.73 12.69 -11.76
N MET A 315 13.84 12.49 -10.79
CA MET A 315 12.44 12.11 -11.09
C MET A 315 11.73 13.18 -11.93
N ILE A 316 11.95 14.47 -11.64
CA ILE A 316 11.41 15.58 -12.46
C ILE A 316 11.94 15.51 -13.90
N ARG A 317 13.23 15.18 -14.10
CA ARG A 317 13.80 14.97 -15.44
C ARG A 317 13.11 13.83 -16.18
N MET A 318 12.96 12.67 -15.53
CA MET A 318 12.26 11.51 -16.11
C MET A 318 10.81 11.83 -16.52
N TYR A 319 10.05 12.53 -15.68
CA TYR A 319 8.67 12.93 -16.04
C TYR A 319 8.64 13.92 -17.20
N LYS A 320 9.59 14.86 -17.30
CA LYS A 320 9.68 15.81 -18.43
C LYS A 320 9.97 15.07 -19.75
N GLU A 321 10.82 14.05 -19.71
CA GLU A 321 11.13 13.18 -20.86
C GLU A 321 9.92 12.32 -21.29
N GLN A 322 9.18 11.73 -20.33
CA GLN A 322 7.94 10.99 -20.62
C GLN A 322 6.85 11.88 -21.26
N ILE A 323 6.67 13.10 -20.74
CA ILE A 323 5.72 14.09 -21.29
C ILE A 323 6.12 14.48 -22.72
N GLN A 324 7.42 14.58 -23.00
CA GLN A 324 7.93 14.89 -24.33
C GLN A 324 7.71 13.74 -25.33
N ASP A 325 7.98 12.49 -24.93
CA ASP A 325 7.73 11.28 -25.74
C ASP A 325 6.23 11.12 -26.10
N LEU A 326 5.33 11.30 -25.12
CA LEU A 326 3.89 11.35 -25.35
C LEU A 326 3.51 12.46 -26.34
N GLY A 327 4.13 13.65 -26.21
CA GLY A 327 3.95 14.77 -27.12
C GLY A 327 4.42 14.51 -28.57
N THR A 328 5.43 13.66 -28.77
CA THR A 328 5.83 13.20 -30.12
C THR A 328 4.87 12.16 -30.68
N ARG A 329 4.54 11.10 -29.91
CA ARG A 329 3.62 10.03 -30.37
C ARG A 329 2.23 10.57 -30.74
N LEU A 330 1.77 11.60 -30.04
CA LEU A 330 0.51 12.28 -30.32
C LEU A 330 0.53 13.01 -31.68
N LYS A 331 1.64 13.68 -32.01
CA LYS A 331 1.84 14.30 -33.33
C LYS A 331 1.94 13.27 -34.45
N ASP A 332 2.60 12.14 -34.20
CA ASP A 332 2.67 11.05 -35.18
C ASP A 332 1.27 10.48 -35.47
N ALA A 333 0.47 10.24 -34.42
CA ALA A 333 -0.92 9.81 -34.56
C ALA A 333 -1.80 10.82 -35.34
N GLN A 334 -1.55 12.12 -35.18
CA GLN A 334 -2.25 13.20 -35.91
C GLN A 334 -2.02 13.17 -37.44
N THR A 335 -1.02 12.44 -37.92
CA THR A 335 -0.80 12.23 -39.38
C THR A 335 -1.71 11.17 -40.00
N THR A 336 -2.42 10.38 -39.19
CA THR A 336 -3.27 9.29 -39.67
C THR A 336 -4.64 9.79 -40.15
N MET A 337 -5.00 9.45 -41.40
CA MET A 337 -6.23 9.90 -42.06
C MET A 337 -7.08 8.71 -42.50
N PHE A 338 -8.31 8.64 -42.00
CA PHE A 338 -9.33 7.70 -42.43
C PHE A 338 -9.82 8.04 -43.84
N GLN A 339 -9.92 7.03 -44.72
CA GLN A 339 -10.54 7.15 -46.04
C GLN A 339 -11.78 6.24 -46.14
N PRO A 340 -12.91 6.70 -46.70
CA PRO A 340 -14.10 5.89 -46.87
C PRO A 340 -13.93 4.91 -48.04
N MET A 341 -14.29 3.64 -47.81
CA MET A 341 -14.24 2.59 -48.84
C MET A 341 -15.31 2.85 -49.92
N ARG A 342 -14.87 3.05 -51.17
CA ARG A 342 -15.75 3.35 -52.32
C ARG A 342 -16.28 2.07 -52.97
N LEU A 343 -17.60 1.84 -52.91
CA LEU A 343 -18.25 0.75 -53.62
C LEU A 343 -18.49 1.13 -55.09
N SER A 344 -17.68 0.57 -55.99
CA SER A 344 -17.79 0.80 -57.44
C SER A 344 -18.81 -0.14 -58.07
N ILE A 345 -20.08 0.28 -58.08
CA ILE A 345 -21.17 -0.48 -58.72
C ILE A 345 -21.21 -0.17 -60.21
N SER A 346 -20.67 -1.08 -61.03
CA SER A 346 -20.93 -1.11 -62.46
C SER A 346 -22.43 -1.31 -62.70
N SER A 347 -23.02 -0.58 -63.64
CA SER A 347 -24.48 -0.59 -63.85
C SER A 347 -24.84 -0.48 -65.33
N GLU A 348 -25.50 -1.53 -65.84
CA GLU A 348 -26.43 -1.44 -66.97
C GLU A 348 -27.86 -1.66 -66.42
N PRO A 349 -28.83 -0.78 -66.72
CA PRO A 349 -30.15 -0.82 -66.07
C PRO A 349 -31.27 -1.36 -66.98
N GLU A 350 -31.52 -2.68 -66.97
CA GLU A 350 -32.59 -3.30 -67.77
C GLU A 350 -33.95 -3.48 -67.04
N SER A 351 -34.11 -3.05 -65.78
CA SER A 351 -35.43 -3.07 -65.13
C SER A 351 -35.76 -1.81 -64.32
N SER A 352 -36.86 -1.16 -64.67
CA SER A 352 -37.43 -0.01 -63.97
C SER A 352 -38.28 -0.44 -62.77
N SER A 353 -37.73 -1.29 -61.88
CA SER A 353 -38.42 -1.69 -60.65
C SER A 353 -38.32 -0.58 -59.58
N PRO A 354 -39.43 -0.23 -58.89
CA PRO A 354 -39.37 0.70 -57.76
C PRO A 354 -38.56 0.13 -56.59
N GLU A 355 -38.44 -1.19 -56.47
CA GLU A 355 -37.62 -1.87 -55.46
C GLU A 355 -36.12 -1.60 -55.73
N PHE A 356 -35.70 -1.64 -57.00
CA PHE A 356 -34.32 -1.31 -57.42
C PHE A 356 -33.98 0.18 -57.22
N ALA A 357 -34.95 1.08 -57.48
CA ALA A 357 -34.79 2.50 -57.20
C ALA A 357 -34.60 2.79 -55.69
N SER A 358 -35.33 2.08 -54.83
CA SER A 358 -35.15 2.14 -53.37
C SER A 358 -33.78 1.63 -52.94
N TYR A 359 -33.34 0.48 -53.45
CA TYR A 359 -32.00 -0.07 -53.20
C TYR A 359 -30.89 0.91 -53.60
N MET A 360 -30.97 1.52 -54.79
CA MET A 360 -30.01 2.55 -55.22
C MET A 360 -30.06 3.85 -54.42
N SER A 361 -31.19 4.17 -53.79
CA SER A 361 -31.25 5.27 -52.80
C SER A 361 -30.46 4.91 -51.54
N ASN A 362 -30.67 3.70 -51.00
CA ASN A 362 -30.01 3.26 -49.77
C ASN A 362 -28.50 3.06 -49.94
N VAL A 363 -28.03 2.59 -51.10
CA VAL A 363 -26.58 2.57 -51.41
C VAL A 363 -25.98 3.98 -51.47
N LYS A 364 -26.67 4.94 -52.09
CA LYS A 364 -26.20 6.34 -52.15
C LYS A 364 -26.22 7.02 -50.77
N LEU A 365 -27.15 6.62 -49.89
CA LEU A 365 -27.16 7.05 -48.49
C LEU A 365 -26.00 6.42 -47.70
N TYR A 366 -25.68 5.15 -47.97
CA TYR A 366 -24.56 4.43 -47.35
C TYR A 366 -23.19 5.05 -47.70
N ASP A 367 -22.87 5.29 -48.98
CA ASP A 367 -21.60 5.94 -49.40
C ASP A 367 -21.46 7.36 -48.82
N ARG A 368 -22.55 8.13 -48.79
CA ARG A 368 -22.58 9.45 -48.14
C ARG A 368 -22.34 9.36 -46.63
N THR A 369 -22.96 8.41 -45.95
CA THR A 369 -22.84 8.24 -44.49
C THR A 369 -21.44 7.74 -44.12
N LEU A 370 -20.86 6.82 -44.90
CA LEU A 370 -19.45 6.43 -44.76
C LEU A 370 -18.50 7.60 -44.98
N LYS A 371 -18.73 8.44 -46.00
CA LYS A 371 -17.91 9.63 -46.22
C LYS A 371 -18.03 10.59 -45.02
N HIS A 372 -19.24 10.92 -44.59
CA HIS A 372 -19.44 11.79 -43.42
C HIS A 372 -18.81 11.21 -42.14
N LEU A 373 -18.84 9.88 -41.96
CA LEU A 373 -18.16 9.20 -40.86
C LEU A 373 -16.64 9.35 -40.95
N ALA A 374 -16.03 9.15 -42.13
CA ALA A 374 -14.59 9.33 -42.32
C ALA A 374 -14.15 10.79 -42.14
N ASP A 375 -14.86 11.74 -42.74
CA ASP A 375 -14.62 13.19 -42.58
C ASP A 375 -14.76 13.60 -41.09
N PHE A 376 -15.74 13.04 -40.38
CA PHE A 376 -15.95 13.26 -38.95
C PHE A 376 -14.86 12.63 -38.07
N LEU A 377 -14.44 11.39 -38.35
CA LEU A 377 -13.35 10.72 -37.61
C LEU A 377 -12.03 11.47 -37.78
N ASN A 378 -11.73 11.98 -38.99
CA ASN A 378 -10.54 12.81 -39.22
C ASN A 378 -10.57 14.10 -38.38
N ALA A 379 -11.70 14.83 -38.39
CA ALA A 379 -11.87 16.03 -37.58
C ALA A 379 -11.85 15.75 -36.06
N LEU A 380 -12.28 14.56 -35.64
CA LEU A 380 -12.25 14.09 -34.25
C LEU A 380 -10.82 13.76 -33.81
N THR A 381 -10.05 13.05 -34.64
CA THR A 381 -8.62 12.74 -34.39
C THR A 381 -7.80 14.02 -34.29
N SER A 382 -7.93 14.96 -35.24
CA SER A 382 -7.19 16.22 -35.19
C SER A 382 -7.59 17.07 -33.98
N GLY A 383 -8.89 17.24 -33.73
CA GLY A 383 -9.39 18.06 -32.62
C GLY A 383 -9.05 17.51 -31.22
N LEU A 384 -8.96 16.18 -31.07
CA LEU A 384 -8.46 15.57 -29.83
C LEU A 384 -6.94 15.71 -29.70
N SER A 385 -6.19 15.57 -30.81
CA SER A 385 -4.74 15.78 -30.80
C SER A 385 -4.38 17.22 -30.42
N ASP A 386 -4.93 18.22 -31.12
CA ASP A 386 -4.67 19.64 -30.87
C ASP A 386 -5.04 20.03 -29.42
N GLY A 387 -6.17 19.50 -28.92
CA GLY A 387 -6.58 19.67 -27.53
C GLY A 387 -5.57 19.10 -26.55
N LEU A 388 -5.16 17.84 -26.72
CA LEU A 388 -4.21 17.15 -25.83
C LEU A 388 -2.82 17.78 -25.89
N VAL A 389 -2.34 18.20 -27.07
CA VAL A 389 -1.10 18.98 -27.24
C VAL A 389 -1.18 20.29 -26.45
N GLN A 390 -2.31 20.99 -26.50
CA GLN A 390 -2.50 22.22 -25.72
C GLN A 390 -2.52 21.93 -24.20
N THR A 391 -3.18 20.87 -23.74
CA THR A 391 -3.13 20.43 -22.33
C THR A 391 -1.69 20.16 -21.88
N LEU A 392 -0.96 19.35 -22.65
CA LEU A 392 0.44 19.00 -22.37
C LEU A 392 1.33 20.26 -22.35
N GLY A 393 1.09 21.24 -23.21
CA GLY A 393 1.79 22.53 -23.20
C GLY A 393 1.60 23.32 -21.91
N VAL A 394 0.38 23.40 -21.37
CA VAL A 394 0.14 24.05 -20.07
C VAL A 394 0.76 23.23 -18.93
N THR A 395 0.70 21.89 -18.98
CA THR A 395 1.38 21.02 -18.00
C THR A 395 2.90 21.22 -18.00
N VAL A 396 3.56 21.28 -19.16
CA VAL A 396 5.00 21.59 -19.25
C VAL A 396 5.29 23.00 -18.69
N SER A 397 4.41 23.97 -18.97
CA SER A 397 4.52 25.34 -18.43
C SER A 397 4.41 25.38 -16.90
N LEU A 398 3.67 24.44 -16.28
CA LEU A 398 3.61 24.27 -14.82
C LEU A 398 4.89 23.67 -14.23
N TYR A 399 5.54 22.74 -14.94
CA TYR A 399 6.78 22.08 -14.47
C TYR A 399 7.97 23.03 -14.33
N ASP A 400 8.05 24.10 -15.12
CA ASP A 400 9.17 25.05 -15.09
C ASP A 400 9.01 26.17 -14.02
N TYR A 401 7.94 26.14 -13.21
CA TYR A 401 7.79 27.05 -12.06
C TYR A 401 8.60 26.60 -10.84
N LYS A 402 9.54 27.44 -10.40
CA LYS A 402 10.09 27.37 -9.03
C LYS A 402 9.01 27.76 -8.02
N LEU A 403 8.87 26.99 -6.95
CA LEU A 403 7.95 27.27 -5.84
C LEU A 403 8.51 28.37 -4.92
N GLU A 404 8.17 29.61 -5.26
CA GLU A 404 8.41 30.82 -4.47
C GLU A 404 7.06 31.42 -4.07
N ARG A 405 7.01 32.25 -3.02
CA ARG A 405 5.73 32.70 -2.44
C ARG A 405 4.82 33.47 -3.43
N ALA A 406 5.39 34.04 -4.49
CA ALA A 406 4.67 34.75 -5.56
C ALA A 406 4.35 33.89 -6.81
N SER A 407 4.89 32.67 -6.94
CA SER A 407 4.58 31.77 -8.06
C SER A 407 3.44 30.79 -7.76
N VAL A 408 3.17 30.51 -6.48
CA VAL A 408 2.10 29.59 -6.04
C VAL A 408 0.75 29.91 -6.69
N ASP A 409 0.34 31.18 -6.78
CA ASP A 409 -0.96 31.54 -7.36
C ASP A 409 -0.98 31.47 -8.90
N ARG A 410 0.18 31.64 -9.56
CA ARG A 410 0.32 31.36 -11.00
C ARG A 410 0.23 29.86 -11.28
N PHE A 411 0.85 29.04 -10.44
CA PHE A 411 0.77 27.59 -10.51
C PHE A 411 -0.68 27.10 -10.28
N LYS A 412 -1.39 27.63 -9.29
CA LYS A 412 -2.84 27.38 -9.11
C LYS A 412 -3.66 27.79 -10.34
N SER A 413 -3.36 28.93 -10.94
CA SER A 413 -4.07 29.42 -12.14
C SER A 413 -3.87 28.49 -13.33
N GLY A 414 -2.64 28.07 -13.61
CA GLY A 414 -2.36 27.10 -14.69
C GLY A 414 -2.93 25.70 -14.39
N LEU A 415 -2.98 25.28 -13.13
CA LEU A 415 -3.64 24.01 -12.74
C LEU A 415 -5.16 24.08 -12.95
N ALA A 416 -5.79 25.24 -12.67
CA ALA A 416 -7.19 25.49 -12.99
C ALA A 416 -7.45 25.54 -14.51
N GLU A 417 -6.50 26.09 -15.29
CA GLU A 417 -6.54 26.07 -16.75
C GLU A 417 -6.46 24.63 -17.31
N VAL A 418 -5.52 23.80 -16.83
CA VAL A 418 -5.42 22.37 -17.16
C VAL A 418 -6.73 21.65 -16.84
N LYS A 419 -7.30 21.86 -15.64
CA LYS A 419 -8.59 21.28 -15.26
C LYS A 419 -9.70 21.67 -16.24
N GLN A 420 -9.84 22.97 -16.54
CA GLN A 420 -10.87 23.47 -17.46
C GLN A 420 -10.67 22.95 -18.90
N GLN A 421 -9.41 22.76 -19.32
CA GLN A 421 -9.04 22.18 -20.60
C GLN A 421 -9.50 20.71 -20.71
N LEU A 422 -9.30 19.90 -19.66
CA LEU A 422 -9.83 18.53 -19.58
C LEU A 422 -11.36 18.50 -19.56
N GLU A 423 -12.02 19.36 -18.77
CA GLU A 423 -13.49 19.42 -18.69
C GLU A 423 -14.11 19.76 -20.07
N ARG A 424 -13.49 20.69 -20.81
CA ARG A 424 -13.87 21.01 -22.20
C ARG A 424 -13.65 19.83 -23.16
N GLN A 425 -12.54 19.09 -23.03
CA GLN A 425 -12.27 17.89 -23.84
C GLN A 425 -13.26 16.76 -23.57
N HIS A 426 -13.56 16.47 -22.30
CA HIS A 426 -14.55 15.46 -21.91
C HIS A 426 -15.94 15.79 -22.45
N SER A 427 -16.37 17.06 -22.33
CA SER A 427 -17.64 17.55 -22.88
C SER A 427 -17.71 17.36 -24.41
N ASN A 428 -16.63 17.66 -25.13
CA ASN A 428 -16.54 17.46 -26.57
C ASN A 428 -16.58 15.97 -26.96
N ALA A 429 -15.91 15.09 -26.19
CA ALA A 429 -15.94 13.65 -26.43
C ALA A 429 -17.36 13.07 -26.27
N LEU A 430 -18.11 13.47 -25.23
CA LEU A 430 -19.51 13.09 -25.05
C LEU A 430 -20.41 13.55 -26.21
N ASN A 431 -20.23 14.79 -26.68
CA ASN A 431 -20.95 15.32 -27.85
C ASN A 431 -20.66 14.48 -29.12
N ASN A 432 -19.40 14.10 -29.31
CA ASN A 432 -18.96 13.31 -30.44
C ASN A 432 -19.47 11.85 -30.41
N ILE A 433 -19.58 11.23 -29.22
CA ILE A 433 -20.24 9.93 -29.04
C ILE A 433 -21.73 10.01 -29.46
N GLY A 434 -22.41 11.12 -29.16
CA GLY A 434 -23.77 11.37 -29.65
C GLY A 434 -23.88 11.39 -31.18
N LYS A 435 -22.95 12.06 -31.87
CA LYS A 435 -22.89 12.11 -33.34
C LYS A 435 -22.61 10.73 -33.96
N LEU A 436 -21.70 9.95 -33.37
CA LEU A 436 -21.42 8.58 -33.80
C LEU A 436 -22.64 7.67 -33.68
N ARG A 437 -23.39 7.75 -32.56
CA ARG A 437 -24.67 7.03 -32.39
C ARG A 437 -25.71 7.44 -33.45
N GLY A 438 -25.77 8.73 -33.81
CA GLY A 438 -26.62 9.21 -34.90
C GLY A 438 -26.28 8.57 -36.25
N MET A 439 -25.00 8.47 -36.60
CA MET A 439 -24.56 7.81 -37.84
C MET A 439 -24.77 6.29 -37.82
N LEU A 440 -24.56 5.63 -36.68
CA LEU A 440 -24.87 4.20 -36.50
C LEU A 440 -26.37 3.92 -36.75
N SER A 441 -27.26 4.75 -36.22
CA SER A 441 -28.71 4.58 -36.42
C SER A 441 -29.14 4.71 -37.89
N ILE A 442 -28.43 5.50 -38.71
CA ILE A 442 -28.65 5.56 -40.16
C ILE A 442 -28.27 4.22 -40.82
N PHE A 443 -27.14 3.61 -40.43
CA PHE A 443 -26.75 2.29 -40.93
C PHE A 443 -27.73 1.19 -40.48
N GLU A 444 -28.16 1.20 -39.22
CA GLU A 444 -29.19 0.28 -38.69
C GLU A 444 -30.50 0.38 -39.49
N GLY A 445 -30.93 1.60 -39.85
CA GLY A 445 -32.08 1.83 -40.73
C GLY A 445 -31.90 1.19 -42.11
N ILE A 446 -30.76 1.42 -42.77
CA ILE A 446 -30.45 0.82 -44.08
C ILE A 446 -30.45 -0.71 -44.02
N PHE A 447 -29.87 -1.31 -42.97
CA PHE A 447 -29.89 -2.76 -42.77
C PHE A 447 -31.30 -3.29 -42.48
N LYS A 448 -32.14 -2.54 -41.76
CA LYS A 448 -33.54 -2.92 -41.51
C LYS A 448 -34.36 -2.91 -42.81
N ASP A 449 -34.25 -1.84 -43.61
CA ASP A 449 -34.92 -1.75 -44.91
C ASP A 449 -34.54 -2.90 -45.83
N TYR A 450 -33.25 -3.24 -45.90
CA TYR A 450 -32.76 -4.38 -46.67
C TYR A 450 -33.38 -5.71 -46.20
N ASN A 451 -33.38 -5.96 -44.88
CA ASN A 451 -33.99 -7.16 -44.30
C ASN A 451 -35.51 -7.23 -44.56
N ASP A 452 -36.21 -6.10 -44.54
CA ASP A 452 -37.66 -6.07 -44.79
C ASP A 452 -38.00 -6.15 -46.29
N VAL A 453 -37.08 -5.81 -47.21
CA VAL A 453 -37.17 -6.17 -48.63
C VAL A 453 -36.92 -7.67 -48.83
N LEU A 454 -35.91 -8.24 -48.17
CA LEU A 454 -35.58 -9.67 -48.24
C LEU A 454 -36.78 -10.54 -47.80
N LYS A 455 -37.43 -10.19 -46.68
CA LYS A 455 -38.65 -10.85 -46.20
C LYS A 455 -39.83 -10.73 -47.20
N LYS A 456 -39.97 -9.59 -47.89
CA LYS A 456 -41.03 -9.39 -48.90
C LYS A 456 -40.80 -10.22 -50.17
N ALA A 457 -39.54 -10.41 -50.57
CA ALA A 457 -39.20 -11.36 -51.64
C ALA A 457 -39.57 -12.79 -51.25
N LEU A 458 -39.23 -13.20 -50.02
CA LEU A 458 -39.54 -14.53 -49.45
C LEU A 458 -41.03 -14.80 -49.17
N THR A 459 -41.93 -13.81 -49.29
CA THR A 459 -43.36 -13.94 -48.92
C THR A 459 -44.35 -13.65 -50.05
N LYS A 460 -43.91 -13.52 -51.30
CA LYS A 460 -44.80 -13.53 -52.49
C LYS A 460 -45.26 -14.97 -52.78
N PRO A 461 -46.55 -15.32 -52.68
CA PRO A 461 -47.04 -16.63 -53.09
C PRO A 461 -47.23 -16.66 -54.62
N GLU A 462 -46.51 -17.55 -55.30
CA GLU A 462 -46.71 -17.80 -56.72
C GLU A 462 -47.83 -18.84 -56.92
N ASN A 463 -48.80 -18.54 -57.79
CA ASN A 463 -49.99 -19.37 -57.98
C ASN A 463 -49.67 -20.61 -58.83
N LEU A 464 -49.43 -21.76 -58.18
CA LEU A 464 -49.27 -23.06 -58.82
C LEU A 464 -50.29 -24.09 -58.26
N PRO A 465 -50.80 -25.00 -59.11
CA PRO A 465 -51.97 -25.82 -58.76
C PRO A 465 -51.65 -27.03 -57.88
N VAL A 466 -52.63 -27.35 -57.02
CA VAL A 466 -52.82 -28.55 -56.18
C VAL A 466 -51.96 -29.78 -56.54
N ASN A 467 -51.03 -30.12 -55.63
CA ASN A 467 -50.64 -31.52 -55.41
C ASN A 467 -50.17 -31.74 -53.95
N ASN A 468 -51.09 -31.49 -53.01
CA ASN A 468 -50.74 -31.12 -51.64
C ASN A 468 -50.65 -32.34 -50.69
N SER A 469 -49.58 -33.13 -50.84
CA SER A 469 -49.18 -34.19 -49.89
C SER A 469 -47.88 -33.80 -49.18
N GLY A 470 -46.74 -33.79 -49.89
CA GLY A 470 -45.43 -33.48 -49.30
C GLY A 470 -45.32 -32.08 -48.68
N GLY A 471 -46.12 -31.11 -49.13
CA GLY A 471 -46.17 -29.77 -48.52
C GLY A 471 -46.71 -29.77 -47.08
N MET A 472 -47.64 -30.68 -46.76
CA MET A 472 -48.17 -30.81 -45.40
C MET A 472 -47.18 -31.56 -44.49
N GLU A 473 -46.45 -32.54 -45.03
CA GLU A 473 -45.38 -33.25 -44.31
C GLU A 473 -44.19 -32.32 -44.02
N ALA A 474 -43.77 -31.50 -45.00
CA ALA A 474 -42.73 -30.48 -44.82
C ALA A 474 -43.13 -29.42 -43.78
N LEU A 475 -44.37 -28.93 -43.80
CA LEU A 475 -44.88 -28.01 -42.79
C LEU A 475 -44.94 -28.65 -41.39
N THR A 476 -45.32 -29.93 -41.32
CA THR A 476 -45.34 -30.70 -40.06
C THR A 476 -43.93 -30.90 -39.52
N ALA A 477 -42.95 -31.24 -40.37
CA ALA A 477 -41.55 -31.36 -39.98
C ALA A 477 -40.98 -30.02 -39.49
N ALA A 478 -41.29 -28.91 -40.17
CA ALA A 478 -40.88 -27.57 -39.75
C ALA A 478 -41.50 -27.16 -38.39
N LEU A 479 -42.77 -27.50 -38.15
CA LEU A 479 -43.43 -27.27 -36.86
C LEU A 479 -42.85 -28.14 -35.74
N VAL A 480 -42.47 -29.39 -36.01
CA VAL A 480 -41.79 -30.27 -35.05
C VAL A 480 -40.38 -29.76 -34.74
N ALA A 481 -39.59 -29.40 -35.75
CA ALA A 481 -38.25 -28.84 -35.57
C ALA A 481 -38.28 -27.53 -34.75
N ARG A 482 -39.24 -26.64 -35.03
CA ARG A 482 -39.45 -25.41 -34.25
C ARG A 482 -39.97 -25.69 -32.83
N GLY A 483 -40.73 -26.78 -32.64
CA GLY A 483 -41.12 -27.28 -31.32
C GLY A 483 -39.91 -27.74 -30.50
N GLN A 484 -38.98 -28.46 -31.14
CA GLN A 484 -37.71 -28.89 -30.53
C GLN A 484 -36.80 -27.70 -30.21
N GLU A 485 -36.67 -26.73 -31.12
CA GLU A 485 -35.96 -25.45 -30.89
C GLU A 485 -36.51 -24.71 -29.67
N ILE A 486 -37.84 -24.54 -29.58
CA ILE A 486 -38.50 -23.91 -28.41
C ILE A 486 -38.27 -24.72 -27.12
N GLN A 487 -38.20 -26.04 -27.19
CA GLN A 487 -37.95 -26.90 -26.04
C GLN A 487 -36.49 -26.85 -25.58
N GLN A 488 -35.53 -26.78 -26.52
CA GLN A 488 -34.11 -26.57 -26.23
C GLN A 488 -33.85 -25.19 -25.63
N LEU A 489 -34.36 -24.12 -26.25
CA LEU A 489 -34.22 -22.75 -25.74
C LEU A 489 -34.82 -22.59 -24.33
N ARG A 490 -35.86 -23.34 -23.97
CA ARG A 490 -36.39 -23.39 -22.60
C ARG A 490 -35.44 -24.08 -21.63
N ALA A 491 -34.87 -25.22 -22.00
CA ALA A 491 -33.87 -25.92 -21.19
C ALA A 491 -32.62 -25.05 -20.96
N GLU A 492 -32.16 -24.33 -21.99
CA GLU A 492 -31.07 -23.36 -21.88
C GLU A 492 -31.44 -22.16 -21.00
N LEU A 493 -32.68 -21.67 -21.03
CA LEU A 493 -33.14 -20.57 -20.17
C LEU A 493 -33.23 -21.00 -18.70
N ASP A 494 -33.76 -22.19 -18.40
CA ASP A 494 -33.82 -22.71 -17.04
C ASP A 494 -32.43 -23.12 -16.51
N ALA A 495 -31.50 -23.55 -17.35
CA ALA A 495 -30.09 -23.74 -16.97
C ALA A 495 -29.40 -22.40 -16.64
N ASN A 496 -29.62 -21.35 -17.45
CA ASN A 496 -29.09 -20.02 -17.19
C ASN A 496 -29.69 -19.36 -15.93
N ARG A 497 -30.89 -19.77 -15.49
CA ARG A 497 -31.47 -19.32 -14.22
C ARG A 497 -30.70 -19.80 -13.01
N VAL A 498 -30.27 -21.07 -12.98
CA VAL A 498 -29.43 -21.60 -11.88
C VAL A 498 -28.14 -20.78 -11.74
N HIS A 499 -27.49 -20.45 -12.86
CA HIS A 499 -26.32 -19.58 -12.86
C HIS A 499 -26.61 -18.11 -12.51
N HIS A 500 -27.85 -17.64 -12.68
CA HIS A 500 -28.26 -16.32 -12.19
C HIS A 500 -28.37 -16.33 -10.66
N ASP A 501 -29.00 -17.36 -10.08
CA ASP A 501 -29.15 -17.54 -8.63
C ASP A 501 -27.77 -17.67 -7.94
N ASP A 502 -26.83 -18.42 -8.54
CA ASP A 502 -25.42 -18.49 -8.11
C ASP A 502 -24.75 -17.11 -8.06
N VAL A 503 -24.99 -16.26 -9.08
CA VAL A 503 -24.43 -14.91 -9.17
C VAL A 503 -25.04 -13.96 -8.14
N GLU A 504 -26.32 -14.13 -7.79
CA GLU A 504 -26.93 -13.35 -6.70
C GLU A 504 -26.39 -13.76 -5.32
N LEU A 505 -26.22 -15.06 -5.09
CA LEU A 505 -25.62 -15.59 -3.86
C LEU A 505 -24.17 -15.11 -3.69
N LEU A 506 -23.35 -15.18 -4.74
CA LEU A 506 -21.97 -14.70 -4.72
C LEU A 506 -21.88 -13.17 -4.50
N ARG A 507 -22.84 -12.39 -5.02
CA ARG A 507 -22.93 -10.94 -4.74
C ARG A 507 -23.27 -10.67 -3.28
N ALA A 508 -24.23 -11.40 -2.71
CA ALA A 508 -24.57 -11.28 -1.29
C ALA A 508 -23.38 -11.63 -0.38
N GLN A 509 -22.63 -12.69 -0.71
CA GLN A 509 -21.41 -13.08 0.00
C GLN A 509 -20.31 -12.01 -0.07
N LEU A 510 -20.10 -11.39 -1.24
CA LEU A 510 -19.12 -10.30 -1.41
C LEU A 510 -19.49 -9.04 -0.61
N GLU A 511 -20.76 -8.64 -0.63
CA GLU A 511 -21.21 -7.46 0.13
C GLU A 511 -21.20 -7.74 1.64
N GLN A 512 -21.46 -8.98 2.09
CA GLN A 512 -21.25 -9.39 3.48
C GLN A 512 -19.77 -9.27 3.88
N TYR A 513 -18.84 -9.87 3.12
CA TYR A 513 -17.41 -9.79 3.45
C TYR A 513 -16.88 -8.34 3.45
N LYS A 514 -17.40 -7.48 2.58
CA LYS A 514 -17.12 -6.05 2.59
C LYS A 514 -17.66 -5.38 3.87
N SER A 515 -18.89 -5.67 4.27
CA SER A 515 -19.48 -5.18 5.52
C SER A 515 -18.68 -5.63 6.75
N ASP A 516 -18.29 -6.91 6.81
CA ASP A 516 -17.50 -7.48 7.90
C ASP A 516 -16.10 -6.85 7.96
N PHE A 517 -15.45 -6.63 6.81
CA PHE A 517 -14.17 -5.91 6.72
C PHE A 517 -14.28 -4.45 7.17
N GLU A 518 -15.34 -3.75 6.75
CA GLU A 518 -15.60 -2.38 7.20
C GLU A 518 -15.88 -2.30 8.71
N ALA A 519 -16.54 -3.30 9.30
CA ALA A 519 -16.79 -3.38 10.73
C ALA A 519 -15.50 -3.64 11.52
N GLU A 520 -14.69 -4.61 11.09
CA GLU A 520 -13.37 -4.90 11.67
C GLU A 520 -12.42 -3.69 11.57
N ARG A 521 -12.44 -2.98 10.44
CA ARG A 521 -11.68 -1.73 10.27
C ARG A 521 -12.10 -0.67 11.29
N LYS A 522 -13.40 -0.39 11.42
CA LYS A 522 -13.95 0.58 12.39
C LYS A 522 -13.64 0.18 13.84
N ALA A 523 -13.65 -1.12 14.15
CA ALA A 523 -13.24 -1.64 15.45
C ALA A 523 -11.74 -1.40 15.74
N ARG A 524 -10.86 -1.66 14.76
CA ARG A 524 -9.41 -1.39 14.88
C ARG A 524 -9.09 0.09 14.98
N GLU A 525 -9.73 0.94 14.19
CA GLU A 525 -9.59 2.40 14.25
C GLU A 525 -10.00 2.92 15.64
N LYS A 526 -11.09 2.41 16.22
CA LYS A 526 -11.47 2.71 17.61
C LYS A 526 -10.43 2.20 18.62
N MET A 527 -9.99 0.94 18.52
CA MET A 527 -8.99 0.38 19.43
C MET A 527 -7.65 1.14 19.39
N ALA A 528 -7.25 1.66 18.23
CA ALA A 528 -6.08 2.52 18.10
C ALA A 528 -6.27 3.85 18.83
N SER A 529 -7.43 4.51 18.68
CA SER A 529 -7.75 5.72 19.43
C SER A 529 -7.82 5.49 20.94
N ASP A 530 -8.45 4.40 21.39
CA ASP A 530 -8.56 4.05 22.81
C ASP A 530 -7.18 3.74 23.41
N LYS A 531 -6.29 3.09 22.65
CA LYS A 531 -4.88 2.87 23.02
C LYS A 531 -4.11 4.19 23.18
N ASP A 532 -4.22 5.10 22.22
CA ASP A 532 -3.48 6.37 22.25
C ASP A 532 -4.01 7.31 23.36
N ASN A 533 -5.31 7.26 23.67
CA ASN A 533 -5.90 7.87 24.86
C ASN A 533 -5.27 7.31 26.15
N ILE A 534 -5.26 5.98 26.32
CA ILE A 534 -4.70 5.31 27.51
C ILE A 534 -3.19 5.60 27.67
N LEU A 535 -2.42 5.63 26.57
CA LEU A 535 -1.01 6.01 26.60
C LEU A 535 -0.80 7.48 27.01
N THR A 536 -1.73 8.37 26.67
CA THR A 536 -1.69 9.77 27.06
C THR A 536 -2.02 9.93 28.55
N ASP A 537 -3.08 9.27 29.03
CA ASP A 537 -3.46 9.27 30.46
C ASP A 537 -2.37 8.65 31.35
N LEU A 538 -1.72 7.58 30.87
CA LEU A 538 -0.59 6.95 31.56
C LEU A 538 0.58 7.93 31.71
N ARG A 539 1.00 8.62 30.63
CA ARG A 539 2.06 9.65 30.68
C ARG A 539 1.71 10.81 31.62
N MET A 540 0.45 11.26 31.61
CA MET A 540 -0.01 12.30 32.54
C MET A 540 0.04 11.83 34.00
N THR A 541 -0.34 10.58 34.25
CA THR A 541 -0.34 9.96 35.58
C THR A 541 1.08 9.73 36.09
N GLU A 542 1.99 9.26 35.24
CA GLU A 542 3.42 9.12 35.55
C GLU A 542 4.06 10.47 35.89
N LYS A 543 3.82 11.51 35.08
CA LYS A 543 4.30 12.87 35.37
C LYS A 543 3.77 13.38 36.71
N ARG A 544 2.49 13.16 37.02
CA ARG A 544 1.88 13.56 38.29
C ARG A 544 2.43 12.76 39.48
N ASN A 545 2.75 11.47 39.30
CA ASN A 545 3.44 10.67 40.32
C ASN A 545 4.87 11.18 40.55
N GLN A 546 5.62 11.52 39.51
CA GLN A 546 6.95 12.14 39.64
C GLN A 546 6.88 13.47 40.39
N GLU A 547 5.91 14.32 40.06
CA GLU A 547 5.66 15.60 40.76
C GLU A 547 5.34 15.37 42.25
N LEU A 548 4.46 14.42 42.58
CA LEU A 548 4.12 14.07 43.97
C LEU A 548 5.31 13.45 44.72
N VAL A 549 6.16 12.67 44.07
CA VAL A 549 7.41 12.14 44.66
C VAL A 549 8.39 13.28 44.95
N LEU A 550 8.54 14.25 44.06
CA LEU A 550 9.35 15.44 44.29
C LEU A 550 8.82 16.29 45.45
N GLN A 551 7.50 16.52 45.52
CA GLN A 551 6.86 17.22 46.65
C GLN A 551 7.05 16.46 47.98
N LEU A 552 6.97 15.12 47.99
CA LEU A 552 7.25 14.31 49.17
C LEU A 552 8.73 14.35 49.59
N GLU A 553 9.66 14.45 48.65
CA GLU A 553 11.09 14.63 48.92
C GLU A 553 11.41 16.04 49.43
N GLU A 554 10.72 17.06 48.93
CA GLU A 554 10.80 18.44 49.42
C GLU A 554 10.24 18.55 50.84
N VAL A 555 9.06 17.98 51.12
CA VAL A 555 8.50 17.88 52.48
C VAL A 555 9.43 17.11 53.43
N ARG A 556 10.15 16.08 52.93
CA ARG A 556 11.16 15.36 53.71
C ARG A 556 12.36 16.23 54.07
N LYS A 557 12.84 17.07 53.14
CA LYS A 557 13.92 18.05 53.36
C LYS A 557 13.50 19.15 54.33
N VAL A 558 12.30 19.72 54.14
CA VAL A 558 11.78 20.85 54.93
C VAL A 558 11.36 20.43 56.34
N ASN A 559 10.85 19.20 56.54
CA ASN A 559 10.32 18.76 57.83
C ASN A 559 10.75 17.33 58.27
N PRO A 560 12.06 17.10 58.54
CA PRO A 560 12.60 15.76 58.86
C PRO A 560 11.99 15.10 60.12
N GLY A 561 11.44 15.89 61.04
CA GLY A 561 10.85 15.39 62.28
C GLY A 561 9.56 14.59 62.07
N ILE A 562 8.74 14.95 61.07
CA ILE A 562 7.44 14.31 60.83
C ILE A 562 7.62 12.90 60.28
N PHE A 563 8.54 12.71 59.32
CA PHE A 563 8.83 11.39 58.73
C PHE A 563 9.24 10.33 59.77
N ARG A 564 9.98 10.73 60.81
CA ARG A 564 10.40 9.83 61.90
C ARG A 564 9.23 9.36 62.79
N SER A 565 8.08 10.05 62.77
CA SER A 565 6.88 9.65 63.50
C SER A 565 6.12 8.49 62.84
N VAL A 566 6.06 8.49 61.50
CA VAL A 566 5.20 7.58 60.73
C VAL A 566 5.80 6.18 60.61
N ILE A 567 7.09 6.08 60.29
CA ILE A 567 7.76 4.80 59.96
C ILE A 567 8.00 3.90 61.19
N VAL A 568 7.98 4.47 62.41
CA VAL A 568 8.29 3.74 63.66
C VAL A 568 7.15 2.80 64.12
N LYS A 569 5.92 2.95 63.60
CA LYS A 569 4.78 2.09 63.96
C LYS A 569 4.79 0.74 63.22
N LYS A 570 5.77 -0.12 63.53
CA LYS A 570 5.77 -1.54 63.14
C LYS A 570 4.81 -2.34 64.03
N PRO A 571 3.71 -2.92 63.52
CA PRO A 571 2.83 -3.76 64.33
C PRO A 571 3.53 -5.09 64.70
N ARG A 572 3.33 -5.50 65.95
CA ARG A 572 3.83 -6.75 66.55
C ARG A 572 2.61 -7.69 66.68
N GLY A 573 2.71 -8.92 66.18
CA GLY A 573 1.53 -9.78 65.95
C GLY A 573 1.03 -10.60 67.15
N GLN A 574 -0.23 -11.02 67.03
CA GLN A 574 -1.00 -12.07 67.75
C GLN A 574 -2.19 -12.38 66.79
N SER A 575 -2.50 -13.61 66.34
CA SER A 575 -2.86 -14.88 67.01
C SER A 575 -4.29 -14.94 67.55
N SER A 576 -4.97 -16.08 67.34
CA SER A 576 -6.29 -16.45 67.92
C SER A 576 -7.52 -15.73 67.29
N THR A 577 -8.73 -16.28 67.16
CA THR A 577 -9.30 -17.60 67.56
C THR A 577 -10.61 -17.92 66.80
N ALA A 578 -11.11 -19.17 66.91
CA ALA A 578 -12.52 -19.61 66.75
C ALA A 578 -13.22 -19.43 65.38
N THR A 579 -13.54 -20.48 64.61
CA THR A 579 -14.62 -21.49 64.78
C THR A 579 -16.06 -20.97 64.83
N VAL A 580 -16.88 -21.35 63.85
CA VAL A 580 -18.09 -22.22 64.03
C VAL A 580 -18.49 -22.80 62.66
N SER A 581 -19.08 -24.00 62.66
CA SER A 581 -19.47 -24.76 61.46
C SER A 581 -20.94 -25.15 61.49
N VAL A 582 -21.70 -24.89 60.40
CA VAL A 582 -23.04 -25.49 60.19
C VAL A 582 -23.24 -25.87 58.70
N THR A 583 -23.38 -27.16 58.46
CA THR A 583 -24.05 -27.83 57.31
C THR A 583 -25.41 -28.36 57.82
N PRO A 584 -26.41 -28.84 57.03
CA PRO A 584 -26.23 -29.53 55.73
C PRO A 584 -27.38 -29.47 54.67
N ALA A 585 -27.12 -30.11 53.51
CA ALA A 585 -28.05 -30.90 52.65
C ALA A 585 -29.30 -30.18 52.01
N ALA A 586 -29.87 -30.63 50.88
CA ALA A 586 -29.78 -31.93 50.17
C ALA A 586 -30.06 -31.81 48.64
N ASN A 587 -29.61 -32.84 47.90
CA ASN A 587 -30.21 -33.51 46.72
C ASN A 587 -31.09 -32.72 45.71
N THR A 588 -30.98 -32.94 44.40
CA THR A 588 -31.20 -34.26 43.74
C THR A 588 -30.56 -34.33 42.33
N ALA A 589 -30.37 -35.55 41.79
CA ALA A 589 -29.86 -35.85 40.45
C ALA A 589 -30.90 -35.49 39.32
N THR A 590 -30.70 -35.68 38.00
CA THR A 590 -29.85 -36.60 37.18
C THR A 590 -29.78 -35.99 35.72
N THR A 591 -28.99 -36.34 34.70
CA THR A 591 -28.11 -37.50 34.32
C THR A 591 -27.08 -37.07 33.24
N SER A 592 -26.13 -37.95 32.87
CA SER A 592 -25.47 -38.18 31.54
C SER A 592 -25.31 -37.05 30.49
N SER A 593 -24.19 -36.94 29.74
CA SER A 593 -22.92 -37.69 29.77
C SER A 593 -21.83 -37.02 28.91
N ALA A 594 -20.56 -37.39 29.15
CA ALA A 594 -19.35 -36.84 28.52
C ALA A 594 -19.35 -36.84 26.97
N THR A 595 -18.61 -35.94 26.33
CA THR A 595 -17.18 -36.23 26.06
C THR A 595 -16.25 -35.05 26.35
N LYS A 596 -14.99 -35.34 26.70
CA LYS A 596 -13.97 -34.34 27.06
C LYS A 596 -12.90 -34.21 25.97
N SER A 597 -12.33 -33.03 25.85
CA SER A 597 -10.87 -32.84 25.76
C SER A 597 -10.52 -31.56 26.50
N ALA A 598 -9.42 -31.59 27.26
CA ALA A 598 -9.13 -30.56 28.26
C ALA A 598 -7.67 -30.15 28.22
N ILE A 599 -7.43 -28.86 28.43
CA ILE A 599 -6.15 -28.34 28.92
C ILE A 599 -6.47 -27.55 30.19
N SER A 600 -5.90 -27.99 31.31
CA SER A 600 -6.17 -27.45 32.64
C SER A 600 -4.95 -26.71 33.16
N THR A 601 -5.06 -25.41 33.44
CA THR A 601 -4.07 -24.66 34.21
C THR A 601 -4.75 -23.56 35.00
N SER A 602 -5.05 -23.84 36.26
CA SER A 602 -5.70 -22.90 37.17
C SER A 602 -5.09 -23.01 38.56
N GLY A 603 -4.31 -22.00 38.96
CA GLY A 603 -4.17 -21.70 40.39
C GLY A 603 -5.48 -21.06 40.87
N ASN A 604 -5.93 -21.39 42.09
CA ASN A 604 -7.19 -20.84 42.61
C ASN A 604 -7.06 -19.33 42.87
N VAL A 605 -7.52 -18.53 41.92
CA VAL A 605 -7.74 -17.08 42.08
C VAL A 605 -9.00 -16.90 42.93
N ILE A 606 -8.83 -16.39 44.15
CA ILE A 606 -9.97 -16.04 45.01
C ILE A 606 -10.40 -14.61 44.69
N TYR A 607 -11.53 -14.48 44.00
CA TYR A 607 -12.17 -13.22 43.68
C TYR A 607 -12.85 -12.65 44.94
N LYS A 608 -12.91 -11.32 45.04
CA LYS A 608 -13.59 -10.59 46.13
C LYS A 608 -14.55 -9.57 45.54
N CYS A 609 -15.74 -9.47 46.10
CA CYS A 609 -16.73 -8.48 45.67
C CYS A 609 -16.25 -7.06 46.03
N PRO A 610 -16.07 -6.15 45.05
CA PRO A 610 -15.53 -4.82 45.33
C PRO A 610 -16.54 -3.87 45.99
N LYS A 611 -17.86 -4.15 45.94
CA LYS A 611 -18.89 -3.31 46.60
C LYS A 611 -18.98 -3.57 48.10
N CYS A 612 -18.98 -4.84 48.54
CA CYS A 612 -19.11 -5.19 49.97
C CYS A 612 -17.77 -5.49 50.67
N MET A 613 -16.72 -5.91 49.93
CA MET A 613 -15.42 -6.40 50.41
C MET A 613 -15.43 -7.57 51.41
N SER A 614 -16.61 -8.03 51.85
CA SER A 614 -16.81 -9.14 52.78
C SER A 614 -17.03 -10.49 52.09
N PHE A 615 -17.59 -10.49 50.88
CA PHE A 615 -17.80 -11.71 50.09
C PHE A 615 -16.58 -12.06 49.23
N SER A 616 -16.23 -13.35 49.20
CA SER A 616 -15.13 -13.88 48.38
C SER A 616 -15.40 -15.32 47.93
N SER A 617 -15.07 -15.64 46.68
CA SER A 617 -15.22 -16.97 46.08
C SER A 617 -14.07 -17.27 45.14
N ASP A 618 -13.68 -18.54 45.02
CA ASP A 618 -12.76 -19.04 43.98
C ASP A 618 -13.44 -19.23 42.62
N GLN A 619 -14.77 -19.09 42.55
CA GLN A 619 -15.55 -19.17 41.33
C GLN A 619 -16.00 -17.77 40.88
N TYR A 620 -15.48 -17.32 39.73
CA TYR A 620 -15.80 -16.01 39.17
C TYR A 620 -17.32 -15.78 39.03
N LYS A 621 -18.06 -16.77 38.51
CA LYS A 621 -19.52 -16.69 38.34
C LYS A 621 -20.25 -16.40 39.66
N VAL A 622 -19.85 -17.03 40.75
CA VAL A 622 -20.45 -16.83 42.09
C VAL A 622 -20.11 -15.45 42.66
N MET A 623 -18.97 -14.86 42.29
CA MET A 623 -18.62 -13.48 42.64
C MET A 623 -19.36 -12.47 41.77
N GLU A 624 -19.58 -12.77 40.49
CA GLU A 624 -20.38 -11.99 39.53
C GLU A 624 -21.86 -11.95 39.96
N ASP A 625 -22.50 -13.10 40.17
CA ASP A 625 -23.89 -13.20 40.63
C ASP A 625 -24.12 -12.49 41.98
N HIS A 626 -23.12 -12.54 42.88
CA HIS A 626 -23.15 -11.78 44.14
C HIS A 626 -22.90 -10.28 43.93
N PHE A 627 -22.04 -9.87 42.99
CA PHE A 627 -21.79 -8.46 42.71
C PHE A 627 -23.04 -7.79 42.14
N ASP A 628 -23.76 -8.46 41.25
CA ASP A 628 -25.04 -7.98 40.71
C ASP A 628 -26.11 -7.87 41.81
N PHE A 629 -26.31 -8.91 42.63
CA PHE A 629 -27.22 -8.80 43.78
C PHE A 629 -26.79 -7.69 44.76
N CYS A 630 -25.48 -7.56 45.01
CA CYS A 630 -24.95 -6.51 45.88
C CYS A 630 -25.12 -5.12 45.25
N LEU A 631 -25.14 -4.98 43.91
CA LEU A 631 -25.44 -3.73 43.21
C LEU A 631 -26.90 -3.30 43.46
N ASP A 632 -27.85 -4.23 43.35
CA ASP A 632 -29.30 -3.98 43.42
C ASP A 632 -29.86 -3.71 44.84
N ASP A 633 -29.18 -4.15 45.90
CA ASP A 633 -29.56 -3.83 47.29
C ASP A 633 -29.29 -2.34 47.62
N PHE A 634 -30.26 -1.44 47.33
CA PHE A 634 -30.38 -0.07 47.89
C PHE A 634 -31.78 0.56 47.78
#